data_AF-A0AAD6T300-F1
#
_entry.id   AF-A0AAD6T300-F1
#
_cell.length_a   1.000
_cell.length_b   1.000
_cell.length_c   1.000
_cell.angle_alpha   90.00
_cell.angle_beta   90.00
_cell.angle_gamma   90.00
#
_symmetry.space_group_name_H-M   'P 1'
#
loop_
_entity.id
_entity.type
_entity.pdbx_description
1 polymer ?
#
loop_
_entity_poly.entity_id
_entity_poly.type
_entity_poly.pdbx_seq_one_letter_code
_entity_poly.pdbx_strand_id
1 'polypeptide(L)'
;QFAAQEITVGGLGDTTFGQSIKNLDDVSYKLSVQFPEGSVDNWAATTGDHGEMLTATCRYFTMGNNIPAEAKVPFASNVDPQKVLEKLMSVSCSHCEDNNVNYLEWKDEKLIRKNPVGFRVGDIVQVGISLCAFKASKTGNTPRYMCKLVLRSVTLLDVSMTRVSSVDAGVLPS
;
A
#
# COMPACT_ATOMS: atom_id res chain seq x y z
N GLN A 1 -15.08 4.84 -6.41
CA GLN A 1 -13.92 4.19 -5.79
C GLN A 1 -14.23 4.06 -4.31
N PHE A 2 -14.27 2.85 -3.75
CA PHE A 2 -14.46 2.66 -2.30
C PHE A 2 -13.12 2.88 -1.58
N ALA A 3 -13.18 3.16 -0.27
CA ALA A 3 -12.02 3.51 0.55
C ALA A 3 -10.87 2.51 0.44
N ALA A 4 -9.64 3.04 0.37
CA ALA A 4 -8.42 2.27 0.31
C ALA A 4 -7.34 2.88 1.21
N GLN A 5 -6.39 2.05 1.58
CA GLN A 5 -5.16 2.39 2.28
C GLN A 5 -4.10 2.58 1.22
N GLU A 6 -3.36 3.69 1.28
CA GLU A 6 -2.30 3.98 0.33
C GLU A 6 -1.07 4.51 1.06
N ILE A 7 0.11 4.12 0.58
CA ILE A 7 1.38 4.71 0.98
C ILE A 7 2.20 5.01 -0.26
N THR A 8 2.90 6.14 -0.25
CA THR A 8 3.93 6.48 -1.21
C THR A 8 5.26 6.63 -0.46
N VAL A 9 6.29 5.92 -0.91
CA VAL A 9 7.63 5.93 -0.32
C VAL A 9 8.64 6.37 -1.37
N GLY A 10 9.47 7.36 -1.02
CA GLY A 10 10.62 7.77 -1.82
C GLY A 10 11.91 7.25 -1.22
N GLY A 11 12.88 6.89 -2.07
CA GLY A 11 14.20 6.40 -1.63
C GLY A 11 15.20 7.48 -1.25
N LEU A 12 14.90 8.76 -1.51
CA LEU A 12 15.80 9.90 -1.24
C LEU A 12 17.23 9.72 -1.81
N GLY A 13 17.33 9.09 -2.99
CA GLY A 13 18.61 8.80 -3.65
C GLY A 13 19.33 7.54 -3.15
N ASP A 14 18.72 6.76 -2.25
CA ASP A 14 19.28 5.49 -1.79
C ASP A 14 19.39 4.47 -2.95
N THR A 15 20.57 3.88 -3.10
CA THR A 15 20.87 2.96 -4.20
C THR A 15 20.19 1.61 -4.02
N THR A 16 19.98 1.16 -2.78
CA THR A 16 19.28 -0.09 -2.48
C THR A 16 17.80 0.02 -2.83
N PHE A 17 17.19 1.17 -2.54
CA PHE A 17 15.84 1.50 -2.94
C PHE A 17 15.72 1.54 -4.47
N GLY A 18 16.61 2.26 -5.16
CA GLY A 18 16.62 2.30 -6.62
C GLY A 18 16.79 0.92 -7.26
N GLN A 19 17.63 0.04 -6.67
CA GLN A 19 17.72 -1.34 -7.12
C GLN A 19 16.42 -2.13 -6.88
N SER A 20 15.73 -1.86 -5.77
CA SER A 20 14.44 -2.49 -5.47
C SER A 20 13.36 -2.09 -6.48
N ILE A 21 13.34 -0.83 -6.91
CA ILE A 21 12.45 -0.35 -7.99
C ILE A 21 12.72 -1.10 -9.30
N LYS A 22 13.99 -1.22 -9.71
CA LYS A 22 14.38 -1.98 -10.91
C LYS A 22 13.96 -3.45 -10.81
N ASN A 23 14.17 -4.07 -9.64
CA ASN A 23 13.76 -5.46 -9.42
C ASN A 23 12.23 -5.63 -9.54
N LEU A 24 11.44 -4.64 -9.12
CA LEU A 24 9.99 -4.67 -9.26
C LEU A 24 9.55 -4.53 -10.73
N ASP A 25 10.23 -3.69 -11.51
CA ASP A 25 10.01 -3.57 -12.95
C ASP A 25 10.29 -4.90 -13.67
N ASP A 26 11.43 -5.54 -13.35
CA ASP A 26 11.79 -6.87 -13.88
C ASP A 26 10.74 -7.94 -13.54
N VAL A 27 10.23 -7.94 -12.29
CA VAL A 27 9.18 -8.88 -11.88
C VAL A 27 7.86 -8.55 -12.57
N SER A 28 7.53 -7.28 -12.79
CA SER A 28 6.35 -6.89 -13.58
C SER A 28 6.45 -7.40 -15.01
N TYR A 29 7.60 -7.21 -15.65
CA TYR A 29 7.83 -7.72 -16.99
C TYR A 29 7.67 -9.24 -17.04
N LYS A 30 8.30 -9.98 -16.13
CA LYS A 30 8.17 -11.44 -16.03
C LYS A 30 6.74 -11.91 -15.76
N LEU A 31 5.95 -11.14 -15.04
CA LEU A 31 4.53 -11.41 -14.85
C LEU A 31 3.77 -11.19 -16.15
N SER A 32 4.06 -10.10 -16.88
CA SER A 32 3.35 -9.73 -18.12
C SER A 32 3.50 -10.74 -19.25
N VAL A 33 4.66 -11.39 -19.36
CA VAL A 33 4.90 -12.41 -20.41
C VAL A 33 4.07 -13.69 -20.25
N GLN A 34 3.41 -13.87 -19.10
CA GLN A 34 2.46 -14.98 -18.89
C GLN A 34 1.08 -14.70 -19.50
N PHE A 35 0.86 -13.51 -20.05
CA PHE A 35 -0.38 -13.07 -20.67
C PHE A 35 -0.17 -12.82 -22.16
N PRO A 36 -1.24 -12.76 -22.97
CA PRO A 36 -1.14 -12.35 -24.37
C PRO A 36 -0.42 -11.02 -24.54
N GLU A 37 0.37 -10.89 -25.60
CA GLU A 37 1.15 -9.69 -25.87
C GLU A 37 0.26 -8.44 -25.89
N GLY A 38 0.74 -7.38 -25.23
CA GLY A 38 0.02 -6.11 -25.14
C GLY A 38 -1.27 -6.16 -24.32
N SER A 39 -1.56 -7.22 -23.56
CA SER A 39 -2.76 -7.32 -22.73
C SER A 39 -2.58 -6.85 -21.28
N VAL A 40 -1.34 -6.64 -20.84
CA VAL A 40 -0.98 -6.24 -19.47
C VAL A 40 -0.33 -4.87 -19.50
N ASP A 41 -0.87 -3.94 -18.71
CA ASP A 41 -0.20 -2.69 -18.36
C ASP A 41 0.79 -2.99 -17.22
N ASN A 42 2.08 -2.91 -17.52
CA ASN A 42 3.14 -3.14 -16.53
C ASN A 42 3.09 -2.09 -15.42
N TRP A 43 3.52 -2.51 -14.23
CA TRP A 43 3.75 -1.57 -13.15
C TRP A 43 4.95 -0.68 -13.51
N ALA A 44 4.88 0.58 -13.14
CA ALA A 44 5.98 1.53 -13.23
C ALA A 44 6.05 2.34 -11.94
N ALA A 45 7.27 2.69 -11.54
CA ALA A 45 7.49 3.63 -10.46
C ALA A 45 6.95 5.02 -10.84
N THR A 46 6.57 5.79 -9.83
CA THR A 46 6.28 7.22 -10.01
C THR A 46 7.55 8.02 -9.76
N THR A 47 7.58 9.26 -10.20
CA THR A 47 8.67 10.20 -9.89
C THR A 47 8.07 11.37 -9.14
N GLY A 48 8.76 11.81 -8.08
CA GLY A 48 8.45 13.06 -7.41
C GLY A 48 9.72 13.87 -7.17
N ASP A 49 9.63 14.88 -6.31
CA ASP A 49 10.67 15.89 -6.09
C ASP A 49 12.02 15.30 -5.63
N HIS A 50 12.01 14.08 -5.09
CA HIS A 50 13.18 13.39 -4.56
C HIS A 50 13.55 12.11 -5.32
N GLY A 51 13.10 12.00 -6.58
CA GLY A 51 13.41 10.88 -7.47
C GLY A 51 12.31 9.82 -7.55
N GLU A 52 12.71 8.57 -7.77
CA GLU A 52 11.78 7.44 -7.89
C GLU A 52 11.02 7.21 -6.59
N MET A 53 9.72 6.96 -6.74
CA MET A 53 8.77 6.71 -5.68
C MET A 53 7.98 5.44 -5.97
N LEU A 54 7.61 4.77 -4.88
CA LEU A 54 6.79 3.58 -4.90
C LEU A 54 5.46 3.88 -4.22
N THR A 55 4.36 3.71 -4.96
CA THR A 55 3.01 3.79 -4.41
C THR A 55 2.39 2.40 -4.34
N ALA A 56 1.92 2.01 -3.16
CA ALA A 56 1.24 0.74 -2.91
C ALA A 56 -0.12 0.98 -2.26
N THR A 57 -1.12 0.19 -2.64
CA THR A 57 -2.51 0.37 -2.20
C THR A 57 -3.12 -0.92 -1.71
N CYS A 58 -4.02 -0.85 -0.74
CA CYS A 58 -4.84 -1.99 -0.33
C CYS A 58 -6.26 -1.50 -0.05
N ARG A 59 -7.23 -2.06 -0.76
CA ARG A 59 -8.65 -1.74 -0.54
C ARG A 59 -9.10 -2.25 0.83
N TYR A 60 -9.95 -1.50 1.52
CA TYR A 60 -10.55 -2.00 2.77
C TYR A 60 -11.57 -3.11 2.54
N PHE A 61 -12.17 -3.17 1.35
CA PHE A 61 -13.27 -4.09 1.06
C PHE A 61 -13.06 -4.82 -0.26
N THR A 62 -13.34 -6.11 -0.25
CA THR A 62 -13.57 -6.91 -1.44
C THR A 62 -15.03 -6.79 -1.83
N MET A 63 -15.28 -6.46 -3.10
CA MET A 63 -16.64 -6.35 -3.65
C MET A 63 -17.10 -7.69 -4.20
N GLY A 64 -18.36 -8.04 -3.92
CA GLY A 64 -18.98 -9.26 -4.43
C GLY A 64 -20.13 -9.74 -3.56
N ASN A 65 -21.11 -10.39 -4.17
CA ASN A 65 -22.30 -10.90 -3.47
C ASN A 65 -22.10 -12.32 -2.91
N ASN A 66 -21.04 -13.02 -3.33
CA ASN A 66 -20.79 -14.44 -3.01
C ASN A 66 -19.45 -14.62 -2.28
N ILE A 67 -19.09 -13.70 -1.39
CA ILE A 67 -17.86 -13.82 -0.59
C ILE A 67 -18.09 -14.89 0.49
N PRO A 68 -17.32 -16.00 0.50
CA PRO A 68 -17.46 -17.07 1.49
C PRO A 68 -17.30 -16.54 2.91
N ALA A 69 -18.01 -17.12 3.89
CA ALA A 69 -17.98 -16.65 5.26
C ALA A 69 -16.58 -16.80 5.89
N GLU A 70 -15.90 -17.90 5.56
CA GLU A 70 -14.53 -18.23 5.96
C GLU A 70 -13.48 -17.27 5.39
N ALA A 71 -13.78 -16.57 4.29
CA ALA A 71 -12.90 -15.57 3.71
C ALA A 71 -13.05 -14.20 4.39
N LYS A 72 -14.07 -14.01 5.22
CA LYS A 72 -14.34 -12.74 5.92
C LYS A 72 -13.55 -12.71 7.21
N VAL A 73 -12.80 -11.63 7.41
CA VAL A 73 -12.03 -11.39 8.63
C VAL A 73 -12.48 -10.06 9.25
N PRO A 74 -12.51 -9.93 10.58
CA PRO A 74 -12.80 -8.65 11.21
C PRO A 74 -11.67 -7.65 10.96
N PHE A 75 -12.00 -6.36 10.93
CA PHE A 75 -10.97 -5.32 10.97
C PHE A 75 -10.18 -5.42 12.27
N ALA A 76 -8.87 -5.19 12.20
CA ALA A 76 -8.05 -5.09 13.39
C ALA A 76 -8.47 -3.87 14.23
N SER A 77 -8.48 -4.00 15.56
CA SER A 77 -8.95 -2.94 16.47
C SER A 77 -8.14 -1.65 16.39
N ASN A 78 -6.88 -1.72 15.98
CA ASN A 78 -6.04 -0.56 15.72
C ASN A 78 -6.41 0.16 14.41
N VAL A 79 -7.02 -0.52 13.44
CA VAL A 79 -7.42 0.01 12.14
C VAL A 79 -8.83 0.58 12.19
N ASP A 80 -9.77 -0.10 12.87
CA ASP A 80 -11.16 0.35 13.00
C ASP A 80 -11.61 0.42 14.49
N PRO A 81 -10.99 1.30 15.31
CA PRO A 81 -11.27 1.35 16.75
C PRO A 81 -12.72 1.73 17.07
N GLN A 82 -13.40 2.45 16.17
CA GLN A 82 -14.78 2.92 16.34
C GLN A 82 -15.81 2.09 15.56
N LYS A 83 -15.36 0.98 14.92
CA LYS A 83 -16.21 0.10 14.10
C LYS A 83 -16.91 0.85 12.95
N VAL A 84 -16.31 1.92 12.46
CA VAL A 84 -16.88 2.74 11.37
C VAL A 84 -16.75 1.99 10.05
N LEU A 85 -15.60 1.37 9.77
CA LEU A 85 -15.41 0.56 8.56
C LEU A 85 -16.29 -0.69 8.61
N GLU A 86 -16.43 -1.31 9.78
CA GLU A 86 -17.33 -2.44 10.00
C GLU A 86 -18.78 -2.08 9.68
N LYS A 87 -19.25 -0.91 10.12
CA LYS A 87 -20.60 -0.40 9.82
C LYS A 87 -20.84 -0.09 8.33
N LEU A 88 -19.78 0.13 7.55
CA LEU A 88 -19.86 0.36 6.11
C LEU A 88 -19.94 -0.94 5.30
N MET A 89 -19.71 -2.11 5.92
CA MET A 89 -19.88 -3.39 5.25
C MET A 89 -21.35 -3.63 4.88
N SER A 90 -21.57 -4.36 3.79
CA SER A 90 -22.90 -4.69 3.29
C SER A 90 -22.93 -6.09 2.70
N VAL A 91 -24.07 -6.52 2.16
CA VAL A 91 -24.17 -7.83 1.48
C VAL A 91 -23.24 -7.92 0.26
N SER A 92 -22.90 -6.78 -0.36
CA SER A 92 -22.08 -6.73 -1.59
C SER A 92 -20.62 -6.34 -1.36
N CYS A 93 -20.19 -6.17 -0.11
CA CYS A 93 -18.78 -5.90 0.22
C CYS A 93 -18.39 -6.49 1.58
N SER A 94 -17.19 -7.05 1.68
CA SER A 94 -16.68 -7.61 2.94
C SER A 94 -15.18 -7.37 3.08
N HIS A 95 -14.71 -7.30 4.32
CA HIS A 95 -13.28 -7.31 4.63
C HIS A 95 -12.76 -8.75 4.62
N CYS A 96 -11.72 -8.99 3.86
CA CYS A 96 -11.07 -10.30 3.71
C CYS A 96 -9.59 -10.22 4.08
N GLU A 97 -8.93 -11.35 4.25
CA GLU A 97 -7.48 -11.40 4.57
C GLU A 97 -6.64 -10.59 3.56
N ASP A 98 -7.02 -10.62 2.28
CA ASP A 98 -6.38 -9.82 1.22
C ASP A 98 -6.52 -8.31 1.38
N ASN A 99 -7.39 -7.84 2.26
CA ASN A 99 -7.64 -6.44 2.55
C ASN A 99 -6.90 -5.97 3.81
N ASN A 100 -6.25 -6.90 4.52
CA ASN A 100 -5.53 -6.63 5.74
C ASN A 100 -4.14 -6.02 5.45
N VAL A 101 -3.81 -4.96 6.18
CA VAL A 101 -2.49 -4.33 6.17
C VAL A 101 -1.95 -4.37 7.59
N ASN A 102 -0.79 -4.97 7.76
CA ASN A 102 -0.12 -5.04 9.05
C ASN A 102 0.62 -3.71 9.33
N TYR A 103 0.05 -2.89 10.21
CA TYR A 103 0.68 -1.68 10.73
C TYR A 103 1.48 -1.99 12.00
N LEU A 104 2.79 -1.76 11.93
CA LEU A 104 3.75 -2.22 12.93
C LEU A 104 4.72 -1.09 13.31
N GLU A 105 5.40 -1.24 14.44
CA GLU A 105 6.48 -0.38 14.91
C GLU A 105 7.61 -1.24 15.45
N TRP A 106 8.85 -0.93 15.04
CA TRP A 106 10.03 -1.49 15.66
C TRP A 106 10.38 -0.66 16.90
N LYS A 107 10.17 -1.24 18.08
CA LYS A 107 10.40 -0.56 19.37
C LYS A 107 10.99 -1.54 20.37
N ASP A 108 12.04 -1.12 21.08
CA ASP A 108 12.71 -1.91 22.13
C ASP A 108 13.07 -3.32 21.63
N GLU A 109 13.67 -3.39 20.43
CA GLU A 109 14.08 -4.62 19.71
C GLU A 109 12.93 -5.59 19.40
N LYS A 110 11.68 -5.12 19.42
CA LYS A 110 10.49 -5.92 19.16
C LYS A 110 9.57 -5.24 18.15
N LEU A 111 8.87 -6.06 17.40
CA LEU A 111 7.84 -5.62 16.47
C LEU A 111 6.49 -5.61 17.19
N ILE A 112 5.88 -4.44 17.34
CA ILE A 112 4.57 -4.27 18.00
C ILE A 112 3.55 -3.72 17.00
N ARG A 113 2.25 -3.92 17.26
CA ARG A 113 1.18 -3.34 16.45
C ARG A 113 1.12 -1.83 16.64
N LYS A 114 0.94 -1.10 15.55
CA LYS A 114 0.81 0.37 15.53
C LYS A 114 -0.54 0.78 14.96
N ASN A 115 -1.10 1.88 15.47
CA ASN A 115 -2.27 2.50 14.84
C ASN A 115 -1.83 3.24 13.55
N PRO A 116 -2.48 3.02 12.39
CA PRO A 116 -2.17 3.71 11.14
C PRO A 116 -2.23 5.25 11.25
N VAL A 117 -3.05 5.80 12.15
CA VAL A 117 -3.12 7.25 12.44
C VAL A 117 -1.81 7.80 13.01
N GLY A 118 -0.91 6.93 13.48
CA GLY A 118 0.40 7.32 14.01
C GLY A 118 1.52 7.50 12.99
N PHE A 119 1.29 7.22 11.69
CA PHE A 119 2.28 7.45 10.63
C PHE A 119 2.18 8.88 10.07
N ARG A 120 3.31 9.45 9.68
CA ARG A 120 3.42 10.80 9.12
C ARG A 120 4.37 10.82 7.92
N VAL A 121 4.18 11.84 7.08
CA VAL A 121 5.17 12.17 6.03
C VAL A 121 6.49 12.52 6.71
N GLY A 122 7.57 11.91 6.23
CA GLY A 122 8.90 12.00 6.83
C GLY A 122 9.29 10.78 7.66
N ASP A 123 8.36 9.91 8.04
CA ASP A 123 8.70 8.68 8.76
C ASP A 123 9.53 7.73 7.88
N ILE A 124 10.56 7.14 8.47
CA ILE A 124 11.32 6.06 7.83
C ILE A 124 10.58 4.76 8.12
N VAL A 125 10.16 4.10 7.04
CA VAL A 125 9.33 2.91 7.10
C VAL A 125 9.91 1.77 6.26
N GLN A 126 9.66 0.54 6.71
CA GLN A 126 9.76 -0.63 5.86
C GLN A 126 8.36 -0.99 5.36
N VAL A 127 8.22 -1.23 4.05
CA VAL A 127 6.93 -1.57 3.43
C VAL A 127 6.97 -2.98 2.87
N GLY A 128 5.98 -3.79 3.25
CA GLY A 128 5.71 -5.07 2.61
C GLY A 128 4.68 -4.92 1.51
N ILE A 129 4.98 -5.43 0.32
CA ILE A 129 4.14 -5.31 -0.88
C ILE A 129 4.00 -6.66 -1.60
N SER A 130 2.94 -6.79 -2.39
CA SER A 130 2.81 -7.83 -3.40
C SER A 130 2.57 -7.20 -4.76
N LEU A 131 3.26 -7.67 -5.80
CA LEU A 131 2.94 -7.29 -7.18
C LEU A 131 1.84 -8.21 -7.71
N CYS A 132 0.73 -7.65 -8.17
CA CYS A 132 -0.42 -8.41 -8.63
C CYS A 132 -0.99 -7.85 -9.94
N ALA A 133 -1.38 -8.73 -10.87
CA ALA A 133 -2.10 -8.36 -12.09
C ALA A 133 -3.61 -8.44 -11.85
N PHE A 134 -4.30 -7.33 -11.99
CA PHE A 134 -5.75 -7.24 -11.86
C PHE A 134 -6.40 -7.09 -13.23
N LYS A 135 -7.51 -7.80 -13.47
CA LYS A 135 -8.31 -7.57 -14.67
C LYS A 135 -8.83 -6.12 -14.65
N ALA A 136 -8.45 -5.34 -15.66
CA ALA A 136 -8.97 -4.00 -15.88
C ALA A 136 -10.44 -4.08 -16.32
N SER A 137 -11.19 -2.99 -16.09
CA SER A 137 -12.59 -2.91 -16.52
C SER A 137 -12.71 -3.15 -18.03
N LYS A 138 -13.82 -3.77 -18.46
CA LYS A 138 -14.04 -4.18 -19.86
C LYS A 138 -13.89 -2.99 -20.80
N THR A 139 -12.75 -2.90 -21.47
CA THR A 139 -12.55 -2.04 -22.64
C THR A 139 -12.39 -2.96 -23.84
N GLY A 140 -13.49 -3.19 -24.56
CA GLY A 140 -13.53 -4.07 -25.73
C GLY A 140 -13.65 -5.58 -25.40
N ASN A 141 -13.45 -6.40 -26.44
CA ASN A 141 -13.56 -7.87 -26.36
C ASN A 141 -12.29 -8.56 -25.81
N THR A 142 -11.17 -7.85 -25.70
CA THR A 142 -9.91 -8.42 -25.21
C THR A 142 -9.74 -8.13 -23.72
N PRO A 143 -9.47 -9.14 -22.87
CA PRO A 143 -9.21 -8.89 -21.46
C PRO A 143 -7.93 -8.07 -21.31
N ARG A 144 -8.05 -6.94 -20.62
CA ARG A 144 -6.92 -6.10 -20.21
C ARG A 144 -6.60 -6.36 -18.74
N TYR A 145 -5.33 -6.30 -18.37
CA TYR A 145 -4.85 -6.47 -17.01
C TYR A 145 -3.93 -5.30 -16.64
N MET A 146 -3.87 -4.98 -15.36
CA MET A 146 -3.04 -3.91 -14.82
C MET A 146 -2.26 -4.45 -13.63
N CYS A 147 -0.94 -4.38 -13.71
CA CYS A 147 -0.05 -4.69 -12.61
C CYS A 147 -0.06 -3.57 -11.58
N LYS A 148 -0.30 -3.91 -10.31
CA LYS A 148 -0.31 -2.98 -9.18
C LYS A 148 0.41 -3.55 -7.99
N LEU A 149 0.96 -2.66 -7.16
CA LEU A 149 1.48 -3.02 -5.85
C LEU A 149 0.34 -3.01 -4.82
N VAL A 150 0.11 -4.17 -4.22
CA VAL A 150 -0.78 -4.37 -3.09
C VAL A 150 0.00 -4.14 -1.81
N LEU A 151 -0.45 -3.20 -0.99
CA LEU A 151 0.14 -2.94 0.33
C LEU A 151 -0.20 -4.09 1.29
N ARG A 152 0.82 -4.66 1.95
CA ARG A 152 0.67 -5.78 2.91
C ARG A 152 1.11 -5.42 4.33
N SER A 153 2.13 -4.58 4.47
CA SER A 153 2.57 -4.09 5.78
C SER A 153 3.25 -2.73 5.68
N VAL A 154 3.17 -1.98 6.79
CA VAL A 154 3.96 -0.77 7.01
C VAL A 154 4.54 -0.86 8.41
N THR A 155 5.86 -0.91 8.52
CA THR A 155 6.59 -0.94 9.79
C THR A 155 7.32 0.38 9.98
N LEU A 156 6.98 1.11 11.03
CA LEU A 156 7.74 2.29 11.44
C LEU A 156 9.11 1.87 12.00
N LEU A 157 10.18 2.44 11.45
CA LEU A 157 11.55 2.21 11.88
C LEU A 157 12.12 3.43 12.62
N ASP A 158 11.88 4.63 12.12
CA ASP A 158 12.39 5.88 12.70
C ASP A 158 11.47 7.07 12.38
N VAL A 159 11.38 8.02 13.31
CA VAL A 159 10.61 9.28 13.25
C VAL A 159 11.51 10.53 13.26
N SER A 160 12.82 10.36 13.23
CA SER A 160 13.82 11.43 13.35
C SER A 160 13.59 12.56 12.34
N MET A 161 13.32 12.24 11.08
CA MET A 161 13.07 13.22 10.02
C MET A 161 11.77 14.01 10.23
N THR A 162 10.71 13.36 10.73
CA THR A 162 9.43 14.02 11.10
C THR A 162 9.62 15.02 12.24
N ARG A 163 10.52 14.71 13.19
CA ARG A 163 10.83 15.59 14.33
C ARG A 163 11.63 16.83 13.92
N VAL A 164 12.47 16.76 12.89
CA VAL A 164 13.24 17.92 12.41
C VAL A 164 12.34 18.89 11.66
N SER A 165 11.47 18.40 10.76
CA SER A 165 10.54 19.23 9.99
C SER A 165 9.50 19.97 10.85
N SER A 166 9.22 19.49 12.06
CA SER A 166 8.31 20.16 13.00
C SER A 166 8.98 21.25 13.84
N VAL A 167 10.31 21.29 13.93
CA VAL A 167 11.07 22.34 14.63
C VAL A 167 11.30 23.57 13.75
N ASP A 168 11.52 23.38 12.44
CA ASP A 168 11.74 24.49 11.50
C ASP A 168 10.47 25.30 11.17
N ALA A 169 9.27 24.71 11.34
CA ALA A 169 8.01 25.44 11.19
C ALA A 169 7.71 26.42 12.35
N GLY A 170 8.52 26.43 13.40
CA GLY A 170 8.32 27.23 14.62
C GLY A 170 9.10 28.55 14.68
N VAL A 171 9.93 28.88 13.68
CA VAL A 171 10.72 30.12 13.68
C VAL A 171 10.20 31.07 12.60
N LEU A 172 9.17 31.86 12.95
CA LEU A 172 8.88 33.10 12.22
C LEU A 172 9.89 34.16 12.68
N PRO A 173 10.62 34.84 11.77
CA PRO A 173 11.46 35.96 12.15
C PRO A 173 10.60 37.11 12.67
N SER A 174 11.11 37.78 13.71
CA SER A 174 10.50 38.95 14.36
C SER A 174 10.61 40.21 13.51
#